data_AF-A0A7S1F1Q8-F1
#
_entry.id   AF-A0A7S1F1Q8-F1
#
_cell.length_a   1.000
_cell.length_b   1.000
_cell.length_c   1.000
_cell.angle_alpha   90.00
_cell.angle_beta   90.00
_cell.angle_gamma   90.00
#
_symmetry.space_group_name_H-M   'P 1'
#
loop_
_entity.id
_entity.type
_entity.pdbx_description
1 polymer ?
#
loop_
_entity_poly.entity_id
_entity_poly.type
_entity_poly.pdbx_seq_one_letter_code
_entity_poly.pdbx_strand_id
1 'polypeptide(L)'
;VFAHAIVNFGVHLTFNSNATVKTSRVFLGGATNTVILAGTTSTALLGKALNQDTLDAATAALIQDIDSAPSASQLQSLEYKKTVATGFLFKVFLAAHSSLPTGFASALENFTPADARPVSSGAHDYGVYPEEVPVSTWAIKQEADIQASGEATYASDQYVGAWFAQIVISQRSGAKLLGLDAQAALSMPGVRDFVTASDIPVGGVNCWTGDLAGTPGTQYDEEKIFFEV
;
A
#
# COMPACT_ATOMS: atom_id res chain seq x y z
N VAL A 1 -8.83 7.45 -7.00
CA VAL A 1 -7.74 6.47 -6.75
C VAL A 1 -7.13 6.87 -5.42
N PHE A 2 -7.26 6.03 -4.39
CA PHE A 2 -6.67 6.26 -3.07
C PHE A 2 -5.50 5.29 -2.92
N ALA A 3 -4.37 5.63 -3.53
CA ALA A 3 -3.14 4.85 -3.44
C ALA A 3 -1.97 5.79 -3.20
N HIS A 4 -1.07 5.42 -2.30
CA HIS A 4 0.20 6.11 -2.16
C HIS A 4 1.03 5.90 -3.43
N ALA A 5 1.65 6.96 -3.91
CA ALA A 5 2.56 6.86 -5.04
C ALA A 5 3.86 6.16 -4.61
N ILE A 6 4.36 5.27 -5.48
CA ILE A 6 5.62 4.54 -5.24
C ILE A 6 6.81 5.48 -5.38
N VAL A 7 6.76 6.36 -6.38
CA VAL A 7 7.70 7.47 -6.59
C VAL A 7 6.89 8.69 -7.03
N ASN A 8 7.24 9.84 -6.47
CA ASN A 8 6.62 11.12 -6.78
C ASN A 8 7.74 12.03 -7.28
N PHE A 9 7.52 12.71 -8.40
CA PHE A 9 8.52 13.60 -8.99
C PHE A 9 7.86 14.92 -9.31
N GLY A 10 8.38 16.00 -8.74
CA GLY A 10 7.93 17.37 -9.01
C GLY A 10 9.09 18.20 -9.53
N VAL A 11 8.86 18.99 -10.58
CA VAL A 11 9.90 19.86 -11.11
C VAL A 11 9.34 21.24 -11.43
N HIS A 12 10.14 22.27 -11.19
CA HIS A 12 9.88 23.62 -11.65
C HIS A 12 11.11 24.17 -12.36
N LEU A 13 11.02 24.27 -13.69
CA LEU A 13 12.03 24.86 -14.55
C LEU A 13 11.54 26.18 -15.13
N THR A 14 12.42 27.18 -15.19
CA THR A 14 12.21 28.38 -16.01
C THR A 14 13.38 28.54 -16.96
N PHE A 15 13.19 29.30 -18.05
CA PHE A 15 14.16 29.41 -19.13
C PHE A 15 14.59 30.85 -19.37
N ASN A 16 15.84 31.02 -19.79
CA ASN A 16 16.37 32.26 -20.36
C ASN A 16 15.88 32.43 -21.80
N SER A 17 16.13 33.61 -22.39
CA SER A 17 15.79 33.90 -23.79
C SER A 17 16.51 32.99 -24.80
N ASN A 18 17.65 32.41 -24.44
CA ASN A 18 18.39 31.42 -25.23
C ASN A 18 17.97 29.96 -24.96
N ALA A 19 16.80 29.75 -24.34
CA ALA A 19 16.24 28.44 -24.01
C ALA A 19 17.11 27.58 -23.06
N THR A 20 18.05 28.17 -22.32
CA THR A 20 18.75 27.49 -21.21
C THR A 20 17.99 27.64 -19.91
N VAL A 21 18.13 26.67 -19.01
CA VAL A 21 17.46 26.64 -17.69
C VAL A 21 17.97 27.80 -16.82
N LYS A 22 17.07 28.72 -16.45
CA LYS A 22 17.32 29.85 -15.55
C LYS A 22 17.11 29.50 -14.09
N THR A 23 16.12 28.66 -13.78
CA THR A 23 15.84 28.18 -12.42
C THR A 23 15.52 26.70 -12.50
N SER A 24 16.04 25.93 -11.54
CA SER A 24 15.80 24.50 -11.42
C SER A 24 15.49 24.16 -9.98
N ARG A 25 14.33 23.52 -9.75
CA ARG A 25 13.94 22.93 -8.46
C ARG A 25 13.33 21.56 -8.74
N VAL A 26 13.98 20.51 -8.25
CA VAL A 26 13.55 19.12 -8.45
C VAL A 26 13.23 18.50 -7.10
N PHE A 27 12.01 18.04 -6.92
CA PHE A 27 11.54 17.35 -5.72
C PHE A 27 11.30 15.88 -6.02
N LEU A 28 11.73 15.01 -5.10
CA LEU A 28 11.61 13.56 -5.22
C LEU A 28 11.05 12.97 -3.92
N GLY A 29 10.08 12.09 -4.04
CA GLY A 29 9.54 11.30 -2.94
C GLY A 29 9.42 9.82 -3.31
N GLY A 30 9.40 8.95 -2.31
CA GLY A 30 9.22 7.49 -2.47
C GLY A 30 10.47 6.72 -2.90
N ALA A 31 11.37 7.35 -3.68
CA ALA A 31 12.69 6.78 -4.01
C ALA A 31 13.74 6.97 -2.90
N THR A 32 13.54 7.98 -2.04
CA THR A 32 14.38 8.34 -0.91
C THR A 32 13.68 8.09 0.42
N ASN A 33 14.41 8.12 1.54
CA ASN A 33 13.86 7.88 2.88
C ASN A 33 12.80 8.93 3.31
N THR A 34 12.87 10.12 2.74
CA THR A 34 11.99 11.27 2.94
C THR A 34 11.79 11.98 1.61
N VAL A 35 10.88 12.96 1.54
CA VAL A 35 10.81 13.84 0.36
C VAL A 35 12.02 14.76 0.38
N ILE A 36 12.76 14.82 -0.72
CA ILE A 36 13.96 15.64 -0.84
C ILE A 36 13.83 16.69 -1.94
N LEU A 37 14.60 17.77 -1.82
CA LEU A 37 14.99 18.64 -2.92
C LEU A 37 16.29 18.06 -3.52
N ALA A 38 16.20 17.49 -4.73
CA ALA A 38 17.30 16.86 -5.44
C ALA A 38 18.31 17.93 -5.95
N GLY A 39 19.21 18.34 -5.04
CA GLY A 39 20.12 19.47 -5.23
C GLY A 39 21.18 19.22 -6.30
N THR A 40 21.71 18.00 -6.39
CA THR A 40 22.70 17.61 -7.40
C THR A 40 22.06 17.67 -8.78
N THR A 41 20.87 17.09 -8.92
CA THR A 41 20.07 17.13 -10.15
C THR A 41 19.72 18.56 -10.54
N SER A 42 19.28 19.38 -9.58
CA SER A 42 18.92 20.78 -9.83
C SER A 42 20.11 21.59 -10.37
N THR A 43 21.31 21.33 -9.83
CA THR A 43 22.56 21.94 -10.27
C THR A 43 22.97 21.47 -11.67
N ALA A 44 22.82 20.18 -11.97
CA ALA A 44 23.14 19.62 -13.29
C ALA A 44 22.31 20.24 -14.43
N LEU A 45 21.08 20.67 -14.12
CA LEU A 45 20.18 21.32 -15.07
C LEU A 45 20.48 22.81 -15.25
N LEU A 46 21.00 23.50 -14.23
CA LEU A 46 21.09 24.96 -14.20
C LEU A 46 22.03 25.50 -15.30
N GLY A 47 21.55 26.48 -16.07
CA GLY A 47 22.31 27.12 -17.14
C GLY A 47 22.50 26.26 -18.40
N LYS A 48 21.88 25.07 -18.46
CA LYS A 48 22.00 24.13 -19.59
C LYS A 48 20.77 24.17 -20.49
N ALA A 49 20.94 23.81 -21.76
CA ALA A 49 19.82 23.51 -22.66
C ALA A 49 19.35 22.07 -22.41
N LEU A 50 18.05 21.78 -22.57
CA LEU A 50 17.51 20.44 -22.35
C LEU A 50 17.79 19.51 -23.54
N ASN A 51 19.03 19.08 -23.67
CA ASN A 51 19.52 18.17 -24.72
C ASN A 51 19.96 16.80 -24.13
N GLN A 52 20.43 15.88 -24.98
CA GLN A 52 20.86 14.55 -24.58
C GLN A 52 21.97 14.59 -23.51
N ASP A 53 23.01 15.41 -23.71
CA ASP A 53 24.11 15.51 -22.74
C ASP A 53 23.62 15.96 -21.35
N THR A 54 22.68 16.90 -21.32
CA THR A 54 22.09 17.39 -20.07
C THR A 54 21.17 16.35 -19.44
N LEU A 55 20.46 15.55 -20.24
CA LEU A 55 19.66 14.43 -19.76
C LEU A 55 20.52 13.37 -19.10
N ASP A 56 21.64 13.00 -19.71
CA ASP A 56 22.56 11.99 -19.18
C ASP A 56 23.19 12.48 -17.86
N ALA A 57 23.64 13.74 -17.83
CA ALA A 57 24.19 14.35 -16.63
C ALA A 57 23.15 14.47 -15.49
N ALA A 58 21.93 14.91 -15.79
CA ALA A 58 20.86 15.02 -14.80
C ALA A 58 20.38 13.65 -14.31
N THR A 59 20.39 12.63 -15.17
CA THR A 59 20.06 11.24 -14.80
C THR A 59 21.08 10.68 -13.81
N ALA A 60 22.38 10.84 -14.09
CA ALA A 60 23.44 10.43 -13.17
C ALA A 60 23.34 11.18 -11.82
N ALA A 61 23.09 12.48 -11.86
CA ALA A 61 22.89 13.30 -10.67
C ALA A 61 21.67 12.87 -9.84
N LEU A 62 20.56 12.49 -10.49
CA LEU A 62 19.36 12.02 -9.82
C LEU A 62 19.57 10.69 -9.10
N ILE A 63 20.33 9.78 -9.73
CA ILE A 63 20.71 8.52 -9.09
C ILE A 63 21.59 8.79 -7.85
N GLN A 64 22.52 9.75 -7.93
CA GLN A 64 23.33 10.17 -6.79
C GLN A 64 22.50 10.77 -5.65
N ASP A 65 21.52 11.63 -5.98
CA ASP A 65 20.60 12.19 -4.98
C ASP A 65 19.79 11.06 -4.29
N ILE A 66 19.37 10.03 -5.03
CA ILE A 66 18.68 8.84 -4.47
C ILE A 66 19.61 8.03 -3.56
N ASP A 67 20.83 7.75 -4.01
CA ASP A 67 21.79 6.92 -3.26
C ASP A 67 22.32 7.57 -1.99
N SER A 68 22.24 8.90 -1.90
CA SER A 68 22.63 9.65 -0.70
C SER A 68 21.66 9.43 0.47
N ALA A 69 20.39 9.09 0.18
CA ALA A 69 19.35 8.87 1.20
C ALA A 69 18.28 7.88 0.70
N PRO A 70 18.63 6.61 0.42
CA PRO A 70 17.75 5.67 -0.26
C PRO A 70 16.51 5.33 0.59
N SER A 71 15.39 5.07 -0.08
CA SER A 71 14.17 4.62 0.59
C SER A 71 14.42 3.32 1.38
N ALA A 72 13.95 3.28 2.63
CA ALA A 72 13.95 2.06 3.46
C ALA A 72 12.83 1.06 3.12
N SER A 73 11.82 1.46 2.33
CA SER A 73 10.70 0.57 1.96
C SER A 73 11.19 -0.63 1.15
N GLN A 74 10.87 -1.82 1.66
CA GLN A 74 11.19 -3.12 1.05
C GLN A 74 10.12 -3.61 0.06
N LEU A 75 9.02 -2.87 -0.13
CA LEU A 75 7.93 -3.26 -1.03
C LEU A 75 8.33 -3.26 -2.50
N GLN A 76 9.25 -2.37 -2.89
CA GLN A 76 9.83 -2.32 -4.24
C GLN A 76 11.33 -2.09 -4.14
N SER A 77 12.07 -2.69 -5.07
CA SER A 77 13.53 -2.54 -5.14
C SER A 77 13.92 -1.08 -5.36
N LEU A 78 15.10 -0.71 -4.83
CA LEU A 78 15.67 0.62 -5.07
C LEU A 78 15.93 0.87 -6.56
N GLU A 79 16.34 -0.17 -7.29
CA GLU A 79 16.53 -0.12 -8.74
C GLU A 79 15.26 0.27 -9.50
N TYR A 80 14.12 -0.36 -9.17
CA TYR A 80 12.83 0.01 -9.74
C TYR A 80 12.50 1.48 -9.48
N LYS A 81 12.71 1.95 -8.24
CA LYS A 81 12.46 3.34 -7.86
C LYS A 81 13.35 4.32 -8.64
N LYS A 82 14.62 3.98 -8.86
CA LYS A 82 15.53 4.76 -9.71
C LYS A 82 15.02 4.84 -11.14
N THR A 83 14.63 3.71 -11.75
CA THR A 83 14.08 3.67 -13.12
C THR A 83 12.83 4.53 -13.27
N VAL A 84 11.93 4.49 -12.29
CA VAL A 84 10.72 5.34 -12.31
C VAL A 84 11.08 6.82 -12.18
N ALA A 85 11.99 7.17 -11.27
CA ALA A 85 12.42 8.56 -11.08
C ALA A 85 13.09 9.14 -12.33
N THR A 86 14.00 8.39 -12.97
CA THR A 86 14.67 8.81 -14.20
C THR A 86 13.71 8.82 -15.39
N GLY A 87 12.71 7.92 -15.42
CA GLY A 87 11.62 7.97 -16.38
C GLY A 87 10.78 9.25 -16.26
N PHE A 88 10.51 9.74 -15.05
CA PHE A 88 9.86 11.03 -14.85
C PHE A 88 10.74 12.19 -15.32
N LEU A 89 12.04 12.17 -15.00
CA LEU A 89 12.98 13.17 -15.50
C LEU A 89 13.00 13.20 -17.04
N PHE A 90 13.01 12.04 -17.70
CA PHE A 90 12.92 11.97 -19.16
C PHE A 90 11.63 12.60 -19.70
N LYS A 91 10.48 12.34 -19.07
CA LYS A 91 9.21 12.99 -19.44
C LYS A 91 9.25 14.51 -19.31
N VAL A 92 10.02 15.06 -18.36
CA VAL A 92 10.22 16.52 -18.26
C VAL A 92 10.94 17.08 -19.47
N PHE A 93 11.97 16.39 -19.95
CA PHE A 93 12.67 16.80 -21.17
C PHE A 93 11.74 16.77 -22.38
N LEU A 94 10.92 15.73 -22.50
CA LEU A 94 9.91 15.63 -23.56
C LEU A 94 8.86 16.75 -23.46
N ALA A 95 8.34 17.03 -22.27
CA ALA A 95 7.34 18.07 -22.03
C ALA A 95 7.83 19.50 -22.30
N ALA A 96 9.15 19.73 -22.28
CA ALA A 96 9.74 21.03 -22.61
C ALA A 96 9.78 21.32 -24.12
N HIS A 97 9.51 20.33 -24.98
CA HIS A 97 9.47 20.48 -26.42
C HIS A 97 8.04 20.69 -26.92
N SER A 98 7.84 21.62 -27.86
CA SER A 98 6.54 21.93 -28.43
C SER A 98 5.99 20.86 -29.38
N SER A 99 6.86 20.00 -29.91
CA SER A 99 6.50 18.91 -30.80
C SER A 99 7.41 17.71 -30.56
N LEU A 100 6.82 16.52 -30.53
CA LEU A 100 7.54 15.26 -30.40
C LEU A 100 7.27 14.33 -31.58
N PRO A 101 8.20 13.42 -31.92
CA PRO A 101 7.92 12.33 -32.85
C PRO A 101 6.72 11.49 -32.39
N THR A 102 6.01 10.85 -33.32
CA THR A 102 4.78 10.09 -33.04
C THR A 102 4.95 9.05 -31.91
N GLY A 103 6.11 8.41 -31.81
CA GLY A 103 6.41 7.43 -30.76
C GLY A 103 6.49 8.01 -29.33
N PHE A 104 6.58 9.32 -29.19
CA PHE A 104 6.67 10.03 -27.90
C PHE A 104 5.50 10.97 -27.63
N ALA A 105 4.51 11.03 -28.53
CA ALA A 105 3.39 11.98 -28.44
C ALA A 105 2.61 11.88 -27.11
N SER A 106 2.50 10.68 -26.55
CA SER A 106 1.83 10.44 -25.25
C SER A 106 2.48 11.13 -24.05
N ALA A 107 3.73 11.61 -24.18
CA ALA A 107 4.38 12.39 -23.13
C ALA A 107 3.83 13.83 -23.00
N LEU A 108 3.17 14.35 -24.04
CA LEU A 108 2.49 15.65 -24.03
C LEU A 108 1.02 15.56 -23.64
N GLU A 109 0.46 14.34 -23.61
CA GLU A 109 -0.90 14.11 -23.16
C GLU A 109 -0.98 14.28 -21.64
N ASN A 110 -1.83 15.19 -21.19
CA ASN A 110 -2.08 15.35 -19.76
C ASN A 110 -2.65 14.05 -19.19
N PHE A 111 -2.17 13.64 -18.01
CA PHE A 111 -2.73 12.49 -17.30
C PHE A 111 -4.23 12.72 -17.10
N THR A 112 -5.02 11.70 -17.47
CA THR A 112 -6.48 11.73 -17.60
C THR A 112 -7.13 12.51 -16.45
N PRO A 113 -7.72 13.69 -16.73
CA PRO A 113 -8.38 14.49 -15.72
C PRO A 113 -9.57 13.72 -15.12
N ALA A 114 -9.98 14.09 -13.91
CA ALA A 114 -10.95 13.31 -13.13
C ALA A 114 -12.32 13.17 -13.83
N ASP A 115 -12.67 14.15 -14.67
CA ASP A 115 -13.84 14.19 -15.55
C ASP A 115 -13.83 13.13 -16.66
N ALA A 116 -12.66 12.66 -17.08
CA ALA A 116 -12.51 11.60 -18.08
C ALA A 116 -12.68 10.17 -17.51
N ARG A 117 -13.11 10.04 -16.25
CA ARG A 117 -13.54 8.76 -15.64
C ARG A 117 -15.06 8.72 -15.53
N PRO A 118 -15.79 8.28 -16.57
CA PRO A 118 -17.25 8.19 -16.49
C PRO A 118 -17.69 7.19 -15.43
N VAL A 119 -18.90 7.38 -14.90
CA VAL A 119 -19.55 6.37 -14.05
C VAL A 119 -19.59 5.05 -14.81
N SER A 120 -19.22 3.95 -14.13
CA SER A 120 -19.27 2.62 -14.72
C SER A 120 -20.71 2.29 -15.12
N SER A 121 -20.88 1.71 -16.31
CA SER A 121 -22.18 1.26 -16.82
C SER A 121 -22.07 -0.16 -17.34
N GLY A 122 -23.18 -0.89 -17.30
CA GLY A 122 -23.27 -2.27 -17.76
C GLY A 122 -24.72 -2.65 -18.02
N ALA A 123 -24.92 -3.70 -18.81
CA ALA A 123 -26.22 -4.30 -19.06
C ALA A 123 -26.17 -5.76 -18.60
N HIS A 124 -27.20 -6.19 -17.88
CA HIS A 124 -27.37 -7.58 -17.50
C HIS A 124 -28.70 -8.07 -18.07
N ASP A 125 -28.67 -9.25 -18.67
CA ASP A 125 -29.85 -9.95 -19.19
C ASP A 125 -29.92 -11.31 -18.50
N TYR A 126 -31.03 -11.57 -17.82
CA TYR A 126 -31.32 -12.83 -17.15
C TYR A 126 -32.68 -13.31 -17.62
N GLY A 127 -32.77 -14.57 -18.03
CA GLY A 127 -34.04 -15.19 -18.40
C GLY A 127 -34.94 -15.39 -17.19
N VAL A 128 -36.24 -15.15 -17.35
CA VAL A 128 -37.30 -15.50 -16.37
C VAL A 128 -38.12 -16.64 -16.94
N TYR A 129 -38.25 -17.73 -16.19
CA TYR A 129 -39.03 -18.92 -16.56
C TYR A 129 -40.39 -18.90 -15.83
N PRO A 130 -41.52 -18.60 -16.51
CA PRO A 130 -42.83 -18.43 -15.88
C PRO A 130 -43.28 -19.62 -15.01
N GLU A 131 -42.92 -20.83 -15.40
CA GLU A 131 -43.23 -22.08 -14.72
C GLU A 131 -42.47 -22.28 -13.39
N GLU A 132 -41.37 -21.54 -13.19
CA GLU A 132 -40.51 -21.65 -12.00
C GLU A 132 -40.61 -20.43 -11.07
N VAL A 133 -41.56 -19.52 -11.31
CA VAL A 133 -41.75 -18.33 -10.45
C VAL A 133 -42.15 -18.77 -9.03
N PRO A 134 -41.52 -18.23 -7.96
CA PRO A 134 -40.60 -17.08 -7.95
C PRO A 134 -39.10 -17.40 -8.02
N VAL A 135 -38.71 -18.67 -8.16
CA VAL A 135 -37.30 -19.10 -8.17
C VAL A 135 -36.52 -18.51 -9.36
N SER A 136 -37.17 -18.40 -10.52
CA SER A 136 -36.59 -17.83 -11.74
C SER A 136 -36.62 -16.30 -11.82
N THR A 137 -37.14 -15.62 -10.78
CA THR A 137 -37.17 -14.15 -10.70
C THR A 137 -36.08 -13.62 -9.78
N TRP A 138 -35.59 -12.40 -10.03
CA TRP A 138 -34.68 -11.76 -9.10
C TRP A 138 -35.42 -11.39 -7.81
N ALA A 139 -34.75 -11.61 -6.69
CA ALA A 139 -35.17 -11.13 -5.39
C ALA A 139 -34.12 -10.15 -4.87
N ILE A 140 -34.58 -9.03 -4.31
CA ILE A 140 -33.71 -8.17 -3.52
C ILE A 140 -33.28 -8.97 -2.28
N LYS A 141 -32.01 -8.86 -1.91
CA LYS A 141 -31.52 -9.45 -0.66
C LYS A 141 -32.40 -9.00 0.50
N GLN A 142 -32.86 -9.93 1.33
CA GLN A 142 -33.83 -9.66 2.40
C GLN A 142 -33.38 -8.55 3.35
N GLU A 143 -32.09 -8.47 3.64
CA GLU A 143 -31.49 -7.48 4.54
C GLU A 143 -30.94 -6.24 3.80
N ALA A 144 -31.19 -6.07 2.50
CA ALA A 144 -30.60 -4.98 1.72
C ALA A 144 -30.92 -3.60 2.32
N ASP A 145 -32.19 -3.38 2.69
CA ASP A 145 -32.63 -2.09 3.23
C ASP A 145 -31.96 -1.79 4.57
N ILE A 146 -31.94 -2.76 5.49
CA ILE A 146 -31.32 -2.58 6.81
C ILE A 146 -29.79 -2.48 6.74
N GLN A 147 -29.16 -3.08 5.73
CA GLN A 147 -27.73 -2.88 5.49
C GLN A 147 -27.43 -1.49 4.92
N ALA A 148 -28.29 -0.99 4.04
CA ALA A 148 -28.14 0.33 3.45
C ALA A 148 -28.45 1.45 4.45
N SER A 149 -29.37 1.23 5.40
CA SER A 149 -29.71 2.18 6.46
C SER A 149 -28.75 2.15 7.66
N GLY A 150 -27.94 1.09 7.80
CA GLY A 150 -27.06 0.86 8.95
C GLY A 150 -27.77 0.25 10.16
N GLU A 151 -28.97 -0.30 9.99
CA GLU A 151 -29.74 -0.99 11.04
C GLU A 151 -29.35 -2.46 11.20
N ALA A 152 -28.70 -3.05 10.19
CA ALA A 152 -28.17 -4.40 10.27
C ALA A 152 -27.09 -4.49 11.36
N THR A 153 -27.32 -5.33 12.37
CA THR A 153 -26.38 -5.52 13.48
C THR A 153 -25.35 -6.60 13.15
N TYR A 154 -24.07 -6.25 13.27
CA TYR A 154 -22.94 -7.18 13.20
C TYR A 154 -22.39 -7.49 14.60
N ALA A 155 -21.46 -8.44 14.69
CA ALA A 155 -20.88 -8.86 15.97
C ALA A 155 -20.28 -7.69 16.78
N SER A 156 -19.71 -6.68 16.10
CA SER A 156 -19.15 -5.47 16.71
C SER A 156 -20.20 -4.51 17.26
N ASP A 157 -21.44 -4.59 16.78
CA ASP A 157 -22.51 -3.65 17.12
C ASP A 157 -23.28 -4.08 18.38
N GLN A 158 -23.05 -5.32 18.82
CA GLN A 158 -23.66 -5.88 20.01
C GLN A 158 -22.92 -5.41 21.26
N TYR A 159 -23.60 -4.63 22.10
CA TYR A 159 -23.13 -4.33 23.45
C TYR A 159 -23.41 -5.53 24.37
N VAL A 160 -22.38 -6.34 24.60
CA VAL A 160 -22.48 -7.55 25.45
C VAL A 160 -21.97 -7.33 26.88
N GLY A 161 -21.59 -6.11 27.26
CA GLY A 161 -21.03 -5.82 28.58
C GLY A 161 -19.74 -6.61 28.88
N ALA A 162 -18.93 -6.89 27.85
CA ALA A 162 -17.74 -7.72 27.95
C ALA A 162 -16.44 -6.90 28.05
N TRP A 163 -15.36 -7.57 28.45
CA TRP A 163 -14.00 -7.05 28.36
C TRP A 163 -13.50 -7.11 26.91
N PHE A 164 -12.62 -6.17 26.55
CA PHE A 164 -11.90 -6.20 25.29
C PHE A 164 -10.61 -7.00 25.45
N ALA A 165 -10.25 -7.78 24.43
CA ALA A 165 -8.98 -8.50 24.36
C ALA A 165 -8.16 -8.00 23.18
N GLN A 166 -6.83 -7.94 23.38
CA GLN A 166 -5.86 -7.66 22.33
C GLN A 166 -4.90 -8.83 22.24
N ILE A 167 -4.80 -9.44 21.06
CA ILE A 167 -3.88 -10.56 20.82
C ILE A 167 -2.45 -10.01 20.69
N VAL A 168 -1.51 -10.64 21.40
CA VAL A 168 -0.07 -10.40 21.25
C VAL A 168 0.50 -11.44 20.31
N ILE A 169 1.02 -11.00 19.16
CA ILE A 169 1.50 -11.86 18.08
C ILE A 169 3.03 -11.92 18.09
N SER A 170 3.61 -13.09 17.76
CA SER A 170 5.06 -13.21 17.59
C SER A 170 5.58 -12.25 16.51
N GLN A 171 6.69 -11.57 16.81
CA GLN A 171 7.41 -10.73 15.85
C GLN A 171 8.53 -11.49 15.11
N ARG A 172 8.67 -12.80 15.37
CA ARG A 172 9.76 -13.63 14.85
C ARG A 172 9.20 -14.96 14.32
N SER A 173 9.67 -15.36 13.14
CA SER A 173 9.45 -16.71 12.62
C SER A 173 10.56 -17.64 13.09
N GLY A 174 10.23 -18.89 13.42
CA GLY A 174 11.20 -19.93 13.81
C GLY A 174 12.01 -19.64 15.08
N ALA A 175 11.48 -18.82 15.99
CA ALA A 175 12.15 -18.47 17.24
C ALA A 175 11.57 -19.26 18.42
N LYS A 176 12.43 -19.55 19.41
CA LYS A 176 12.01 -20.11 20.71
C LYS A 176 11.65 -18.97 21.66
N LEU A 177 10.49 -19.06 22.29
CA LEU A 177 10.11 -18.16 23.38
C LEU A 177 10.90 -18.55 24.64
N LEU A 178 11.62 -17.61 25.24
CA LEU A 178 12.45 -17.86 26.43
C LEU A 178 11.83 -17.34 27.73
N GLY A 179 10.83 -16.48 27.62
CA GLY A 179 10.19 -15.83 28.76
C GLY A 179 9.16 -14.80 28.31
N LEU A 180 8.27 -14.45 29.23
CA LEU A 180 7.24 -13.42 29.07
C LEU A 180 7.29 -12.49 30.28
N ASP A 181 7.20 -11.19 30.04
CA ASP A 181 7.05 -10.17 31.09
C ASP A 181 5.88 -9.25 30.72
N ALA A 182 4.78 -9.40 31.46
CA ALA A 182 3.56 -8.64 31.26
C ALA A 182 3.37 -7.50 32.28
N GLN A 183 4.36 -7.23 33.16
CA GLN A 183 4.20 -6.28 34.27
C GLN A 183 3.80 -4.87 33.81
N ALA A 184 4.41 -4.40 32.72
CA ALA A 184 4.07 -3.10 32.15
C ALA A 184 2.62 -3.05 31.65
N ALA A 185 2.15 -4.10 30.97
CA ALA A 185 0.79 -4.20 30.47
C ALA A 185 -0.22 -4.27 31.63
N LEU A 186 0.03 -5.12 32.62
CA LEU A 186 -0.83 -5.28 33.81
C LEU A 186 -0.91 -4.01 34.68
N SER A 187 0.09 -3.13 34.59
CA SER A 187 0.10 -1.85 35.31
C SER A 187 -0.70 -0.74 34.60
N MET A 188 -1.14 -0.97 33.36
CA MET A 188 -1.90 0.04 32.60
C MET A 188 -3.34 0.16 33.13
N PRO A 189 -3.88 1.39 33.24
CA PRO A 189 -5.26 1.59 33.66
C PRO A 189 -6.25 0.82 32.78
N GLY A 190 -7.15 0.06 33.41
CA GLY A 190 -8.19 -0.72 32.71
C GLY A 190 -7.75 -2.08 32.19
N VAL A 191 -6.45 -2.42 32.25
CA VAL A 191 -6.00 -3.78 31.96
C VAL A 191 -6.36 -4.67 33.14
N ARG A 192 -7.05 -5.77 32.84
CA ARG A 192 -7.52 -6.72 33.84
C ARG A 192 -6.60 -7.92 33.99
N ASP A 193 -6.08 -8.45 32.88
CA ASP A 193 -5.33 -9.69 32.88
C ASP A 193 -4.42 -9.83 31.66
N PHE A 194 -3.47 -10.75 31.73
CA PHE A 194 -2.61 -11.18 30.63
C PHE A 194 -2.64 -12.71 30.51
N VAL A 195 -3.47 -13.20 29.59
CA VAL A 195 -3.75 -14.63 29.41
C VAL A 195 -2.68 -15.30 28.54
N THR A 196 -2.20 -16.45 29.00
CA THR A 196 -1.11 -17.23 28.42
C THR A 196 -1.47 -18.71 28.29
N ALA A 197 -0.52 -19.54 27.81
CA ALA A 197 -0.69 -20.99 27.74
C ALA A 197 -0.98 -21.62 29.13
N SER A 198 -0.47 -21.06 30.22
CA SER A 198 -0.73 -21.60 31.57
C SER A 198 -2.16 -21.36 32.06
N ASP A 199 -2.90 -20.48 31.40
CA ASP A 199 -4.28 -20.15 31.75
C ASP A 199 -5.30 -21.05 31.03
N ILE A 200 -4.83 -21.98 30.19
CA ILE A 200 -5.66 -23.04 29.62
C ILE A 200 -6.18 -23.91 30.77
N PRO A 201 -7.51 -24.09 30.91
CA PRO A 201 -8.08 -24.85 32.02
C PRO A 201 -7.56 -26.28 32.07
N VAL A 202 -7.60 -26.89 33.27
CA VAL A 202 -7.28 -28.31 33.45
C VAL A 202 -8.18 -29.16 32.54
N GLY A 203 -7.56 -30.00 31.71
CA GLY A 203 -8.24 -30.81 30.69
C GLY A 203 -8.45 -30.11 29.34
N GLY A 204 -8.09 -28.82 29.23
CA GLY A 204 -8.01 -28.10 27.96
C GLY A 204 -6.76 -28.48 27.16
N VAL A 205 -6.83 -28.28 25.84
CA VAL A 205 -5.73 -28.58 24.92
C VAL A 205 -5.23 -27.28 24.28
N ASN A 206 -3.93 -27.03 24.36
CA ASN A 206 -3.29 -25.92 23.65
C ASN A 206 -3.14 -26.24 22.15
N CYS A 207 -4.24 -26.42 21.43
CA CYS A 207 -4.25 -26.75 20.00
C CYS A 207 -5.58 -26.31 19.40
N TRP A 208 -5.53 -25.49 18.35
CA TRP A 208 -6.74 -24.97 17.68
C TRP A 208 -7.61 -26.10 17.11
N THR A 209 -6.96 -27.16 16.65
CA THR A 209 -7.54 -28.37 16.07
C THR A 209 -7.43 -29.56 17.03
N GLY A 210 -7.56 -29.33 18.34
CA GLY A 210 -7.36 -30.35 19.36
C GLY A 210 -8.15 -31.65 19.12
N ASP A 211 -9.37 -31.56 18.58
CA ASP A 211 -10.21 -32.71 18.22
C ASP A 211 -9.63 -33.55 17.06
N LEU A 212 -8.73 -32.97 16.26
CA LEU A 212 -8.10 -33.57 15.09
C LEU A 212 -6.61 -33.90 15.31
N ALA A 213 -6.06 -33.65 16.50
CA ALA A 213 -4.64 -33.87 16.81
C ALA A 213 -4.16 -35.32 16.57
N GLY A 214 -5.08 -36.29 16.55
CA GLY A 214 -4.79 -37.69 16.24
C GLY A 214 -4.96 -38.10 14.77
N THR A 215 -5.24 -37.17 13.85
CA THR A 215 -5.53 -37.50 12.45
C THR A 215 -4.27 -38.01 11.74
N PRO A 216 -4.25 -39.25 11.24
CA PRO A 216 -3.05 -39.81 10.60
C PRO A 216 -2.58 -38.97 9.41
N GLY A 217 -1.27 -38.70 9.35
CA GLY A 217 -0.66 -37.93 8.25
C GLY A 217 -0.80 -36.42 8.37
N THR A 218 -1.22 -35.91 9.52
CA THR A 218 -1.31 -34.46 9.82
C THR A 218 -0.33 -34.07 10.92
N GLN A 219 -0.01 -32.78 11.03
CA GLN A 219 0.82 -32.19 12.09
C GLN A 219 0.00 -31.19 12.94
N TYR A 220 -1.30 -31.45 13.07
CA TYR A 220 -2.22 -30.54 13.76
C TYR A 220 -1.89 -30.38 15.24
N ASP A 221 -1.27 -31.37 15.86
CA ASP A 221 -0.76 -31.32 17.23
C ASP A 221 0.36 -30.29 17.44
N GLU A 222 1.05 -29.88 16.37
CA GLU A 222 2.08 -28.83 16.38
C GLU A 222 1.49 -27.41 16.30
N GLU A 223 0.22 -27.25 15.88
CA GLU A 223 -0.47 -25.96 15.76
C GLU A 223 -1.02 -25.46 17.10
N LYS A 224 -0.13 -24.96 17.96
CA LYS A 224 -0.46 -24.40 19.27
C LYS A 224 -1.25 -23.09 19.16
N ILE A 225 -2.20 -22.87 20.08
CA ILE A 225 -2.95 -21.60 20.20
C ILE A 225 -2.07 -20.54 20.87
N PHE A 226 -1.37 -20.93 21.93
CA PHE A 226 -0.42 -20.09 22.66
C PHE A 226 1.00 -20.62 22.51
N PHE A 227 1.97 -19.71 22.42
CA PHE A 227 3.37 -20.06 22.63
C PHE A 227 3.63 -20.35 24.11
N GLU A 228 4.45 -21.36 24.38
CA GLU A 228 4.88 -21.77 25.71
C GLU A 228 6.34 -21.36 25.94
N VAL A 229 6.66 -20.99 27.18
CA VAL A 229 8.03 -20.71 27.65
C VAL A 229 8.69 -22.01 28.09
#